data_AF-A0A960RMB0-F1
#
_entry.id   AF-A0A960RMB0-F1
#
_cell.length_a   1.000
_cell.length_b   1.000
_cell.length_c   1.000
_cell.angle_alpha   90.00
_cell.angle_beta   90.00
_cell.angle_gamma   90.00
#
_symmetry.space_group_name_H-M   'P 1'
#
loop_
_entity.id
_entity.type
_entity.pdbx_description
1 polymer ?
#
loop_
_entity_poly.entity_id
_entity_poly.type
_entity_poly.pdbx_seq_one_letter_code
_entity_poly.pdbx_strand_id
1 'polypeptide(L)'
;MEPIKNKNLQSLLPPALMVGAAFLAGSSRLIQFFPGASRKGLLISSTLAASVHVGAGRLFHGDQTKRRGAYVGGLLLATLATPTIAKTLLGRADINLKGAALFGLLQGAITAGGEYFSSKPSSSTPPPSPNTTPETTPTPTPEPSPQARCFIVPASDEDSRAYQTLKEEWSRKMAAALRADARPLAEIERLSPEIKAVFNNRASGSRGGCPEGLTYVQSGVHVCFFYTETPTLVYKAKMGTGYTQETANGYVKQADRARALCQEKGLNLLYVPQSIAVETENGRYIIVQEKVNVNADYDYQKGLYSYLIHSPDTEEYAKELHRQLAVFIGEFGFGDVKFDNIPISEDGVVALFDLDERGALMGLTQGGGHGKTDGLLSHLPPAWIDEVVQALPEEGQREVNPHLQVIKERYPAKVEQDQPHQEFLAGAEITLPNQQIVVDPNDFADFTDSEKQVISWLTEEMNRALSRRKDWIDLKGARTFDILYPIQKWQEFNLNINLFRQAMRKGLNELKNRNLICNFNVDGNGYNVSIVC
;
A
#
# COMPACT_ATOMS: atom_id res chain seq x y z
N MET A 1 -11.17 5.20 -41.72
CA MET A 1 -10.80 6.56 -41.27
C MET A 1 -9.49 6.93 -41.95
N GLU A 2 -9.48 7.95 -42.80
CA GLU A 2 -8.22 8.47 -43.37
C GLU A 2 -7.41 9.19 -42.27
N PRO A 3 -6.09 8.96 -42.17
CA PRO A 3 -5.26 9.68 -41.21
C PRO A 3 -5.14 11.14 -41.64
N ILE A 4 -5.53 12.04 -40.74
CA ILE A 4 -5.38 13.49 -40.90
C ILE A 4 -3.89 13.82 -41.02
N LYS A 5 -3.39 14.00 -42.25
CA LYS A 5 -2.02 14.46 -42.54
C LYS A 5 -1.94 15.99 -42.38
N ASN A 6 -2.17 16.50 -41.18
CA ASN A 6 -2.00 17.92 -40.90
C ASN A 6 -0.54 18.19 -40.52
N LYS A 7 0.27 18.63 -41.50
CA LYS A 7 1.70 18.96 -41.34
C LYS A 7 1.98 19.99 -40.25
N ASN A 8 1.00 20.85 -39.93
CA ASN A 8 1.12 21.83 -38.85
C ASN A 8 0.99 21.19 -37.47
N LEU A 9 0.23 20.09 -37.34
CA LEU A 9 0.09 19.36 -36.08
C LEU A 9 1.38 18.60 -35.73
N GLN A 10 2.04 18.01 -36.73
CA GLN A 10 3.28 17.25 -36.55
C GLN A 10 4.47 18.12 -36.11
N SER A 11 4.52 19.39 -36.52
CA SER A 11 5.58 20.32 -36.10
C SER A 11 5.35 20.93 -34.71
N LEU A 12 4.11 20.89 -34.22
CA LEU A 12 3.72 21.42 -32.90
C LEU A 12 3.67 20.35 -31.80
N LEU A 13 3.60 19.07 -32.17
CA LEU A 13 3.50 17.96 -31.23
C LEU A 13 4.74 17.80 -30.32
N PRO A 14 6.00 17.83 -30.81
CA PRO A 14 7.16 17.71 -29.93
C PRO A 14 7.30 18.88 -28.94
N PRO A 15 7.15 20.16 -29.33
CA PRO A 15 7.12 21.27 -28.39
C PRO A 15 6.01 21.16 -27.33
N ALA A 16 4.80 20.73 -27.73
CA ALA A 16 3.69 20.53 -26.80
C ALA A 16 3.96 19.40 -25.80
N LEU A 17 4.55 18.29 -26.24
CA LEU A 17 4.98 17.19 -25.37
C LEU A 17 6.11 17.62 -24.42
N MET A 18 7.05 18.46 -24.87
CA MET A 18 8.10 19.00 -24.02
C MET A 18 7.57 19.97 -22.96
N VAL A 19 6.61 20.83 -23.31
CA VAL A 19 5.94 21.72 -22.35
C VAL A 19 5.07 20.92 -21.37
N GLY A 20 4.35 19.89 -21.85
CA GLY A 20 3.59 18.97 -21.00
C GLY A 20 4.48 18.18 -20.04
N ALA A 21 5.61 17.66 -20.51
CA ALA A 21 6.61 16.98 -19.68
C ALA A 21 7.24 17.93 -18.65
N ALA A 22 7.48 19.20 -19.00
CA ALA A 22 7.96 20.23 -18.07
C ALA A 22 6.94 20.55 -16.97
N PHE A 23 5.66 20.61 -17.34
CA PHE A 23 4.58 20.87 -16.40
C PHE A 23 4.38 19.68 -15.45
N LEU A 24 4.46 18.45 -15.97
CA LEU A 24 4.46 17.22 -15.18
C LEU A 24 5.69 17.12 -14.27
N ALA A 25 6.90 17.39 -14.78
CA ALA A 25 8.13 17.42 -13.99
C ALA A 25 8.12 18.54 -12.94
N GLY A 26 7.38 19.63 -13.19
CA GLY A 26 7.08 20.68 -12.23
C GLY A 26 6.01 20.34 -11.20
N SER A 27 5.35 19.17 -11.28
CA SER A 27 4.52 18.66 -10.19
C SER A 27 5.41 18.23 -9.01
N SER A 28 4.94 18.47 -7.79
CA SER A 28 5.70 18.17 -6.56
C SER A 28 6.18 16.71 -6.46
N ARG A 29 5.47 15.79 -7.11
CA ARG A 29 5.77 14.35 -7.12
C ARG A 29 6.90 13.94 -8.06
N LEU A 30 7.30 14.76 -9.03
CA LEU A 30 8.37 14.42 -9.98
C LEU A 30 9.71 15.11 -9.66
N ILE A 31 9.69 16.25 -8.95
CA ILE A 31 10.90 16.95 -8.48
C ILE A 31 11.79 16.05 -7.61
N GLN A 32 11.20 15.13 -6.84
CA GLN A 32 11.95 14.18 -6.01
C GLN A 32 12.89 13.25 -6.81
N PHE A 33 12.63 13.04 -8.10
CA PHE A 33 13.52 12.27 -8.98
C PHE A 33 14.67 13.09 -9.58
N PHE A 34 14.69 14.41 -9.34
CA PHE A 34 15.72 15.34 -9.82
C PHE A 34 16.35 16.10 -8.64
N PRO A 35 17.11 15.43 -7.76
CA PRO A 35 17.71 16.04 -6.58
C PRO A 35 18.64 17.21 -6.98
N GLY A 36 18.34 18.40 -6.43
CA GLY A 36 19.05 19.66 -6.72
C GLY A 36 18.39 20.56 -7.77
N ALA A 37 17.32 20.10 -8.45
CA ALA A 37 16.60 20.92 -9.42
C ALA A 37 15.44 21.69 -8.76
N SER A 38 15.36 23.01 -9.02
CA SER A 38 14.19 23.80 -8.63
C SER A 38 13.09 23.72 -9.69
N ARG A 39 11.81 23.78 -9.25
CA ARG A 39 10.63 23.79 -10.14
C ARG A 39 10.75 24.83 -11.27
N LYS A 40 11.27 26.02 -10.94
CA LYS A 40 11.47 27.12 -11.89
C LYS A 40 12.60 26.81 -12.89
N GLY A 41 13.70 26.17 -12.45
CA GLY A 41 14.80 25.78 -13.33
C GLY A 41 14.41 24.76 -14.39
N LEU A 42 13.61 23.75 -14.01
CA LEU A 42 13.09 22.73 -14.93
C LEU A 42 12.16 23.32 -16.00
N LEU A 43 11.30 24.27 -15.62
CA LEU A 43 10.38 24.94 -16.53
C LEU A 43 11.14 25.81 -17.56
N ILE A 44 12.13 26.59 -17.11
CA ILE A 44 12.98 27.42 -17.99
C ILE A 44 13.75 26.55 -18.98
N SER A 45 14.39 25.47 -18.51
CA SER A 45 15.16 24.56 -19.36
C SER A 45 14.31 23.94 -20.47
N SER A 46 13.10 23.48 -20.13
CA SER A 46 12.18 22.88 -21.09
C SER A 46 11.63 23.88 -22.09
N THR A 47 11.40 25.14 -21.66
CA THR A 47 10.92 26.22 -22.53
C THR A 47 12.00 26.61 -23.55
N LEU A 48 13.26 26.68 -23.11
CA LEU A 48 14.41 26.91 -24.00
C LEU A 48 14.60 25.77 -24.99
N ALA A 49 14.55 24.52 -24.53
CA ALA A 49 14.68 23.35 -25.39
C ALA A 49 13.54 23.25 -26.43
N ALA A 50 12.30 23.57 -26.03
CA ALA A 50 11.17 23.65 -26.95
C ALA A 50 11.32 24.78 -27.98
N SER A 51 11.82 25.95 -27.57
CA SER A 51 12.07 27.09 -28.46
C SER A 51 13.15 26.78 -29.51
N VAL A 52 14.22 26.10 -29.09
CA VAL A 52 15.27 25.62 -30.00
C VAL A 52 14.72 24.55 -30.96
N HIS A 53 13.83 23.67 -30.49
CA HIS A 53 13.15 22.70 -31.34
C HIS A 53 12.28 23.36 -32.42
N VAL A 54 11.48 24.37 -32.06
CA VAL A 54 10.66 25.11 -33.02
C VAL A 54 11.55 25.87 -34.02
N GLY A 55 12.61 26.50 -33.55
CA GLY A 55 13.58 27.22 -34.40
C GLY A 55 14.27 26.31 -35.41
N ALA A 56 14.79 25.17 -34.97
CA ALA A 56 15.45 24.19 -35.85
C ALA A 56 14.50 23.56 -36.87
N GLY A 57 13.24 23.27 -36.47
CA GLY A 57 12.21 22.76 -37.37
C GLY A 57 11.84 23.74 -38.50
N ARG A 58 11.92 25.05 -38.23
CA ARG A 58 11.68 26.11 -39.22
C ARG A 58 12.90 26.39 -40.10
N LEU A 59 14.11 26.42 -39.53
CA LEU A 59 15.34 26.76 -40.25
C LEU A 59 15.82 25.65 -41.20
N PHE A 60 15.58 24.39 -40.88
CA PHE A 60 16.07 23.24 -41.65
C PHE A 60 14.94 22.44 -42.30
N HIS A 61 13.90 23.13 -42.78
CA HIS A 61 12.76 22.49 -43.43
C HIS A 61 13.19 21.84 -44.76
N GLY A 62 13.26 20.50 -44.78
CA GLY A 62 13.63 19.72 -45.97
C GLY A 62 14.96 18.95 -45.87
N ASP A 63 15.78 19.21 -44.86
CA ASP A 63 17.06 18.52 -44.63
C ASP A 63 17.05 17.86 -43.25
N GLN A 64 16.66 16.57 -43.20
CA GLN A 64 16.52 15.83 -41.94
C GLN A 64 17.85 15.73 -41.17
N THR A 65 18.98 15.66 -41.86
CA THR A 65 20.29 15.51 -41.23
C THR A 65 20.70 16.79 -40.51
N LYS A 66 20.53 17.94 -41.16
CA LYS A 66 20.78 19.25 -40.51
C LYS A 66 19.79 19.53 -39.39
N ARG A 67 18.53 19.14 -39.58
CA ARG A 67 17.50 19.27 -38.54
C ARG A 67 17.87 18.45 -37.29
N ARG A 68 18.32 17.21 -37.46
CA ARG A 68 18.82 16.35 -36.37
C ARG A 68 20.08 16.92 -35.71
N GLY A 69 21.05 17.41 -36.50
CA GLY A 69 22.24 18.05 -35.98
C GLY A 69 21.92 19.29 -35.12
N ALA A 70 20.99 20.12 -35.59
CA ALA A 70 20.51 21.30 -34.84
C ALA A 70 19.73 20.92 -33.57
N TYR A 71 18.96 19.83 -33.58
CA TYR A 71 18.29 19.32 -32.38
C TYR A 71 19.28 18.82 -31.33
N VAL A 72 20.24 17.99 -31.73
CA VAL A 72 21.26 17.46 -30.82
C VAL A 72 22.12 18.58 -30.27
N GLY A 73 22.61 19.48 -31.13
CA GLY A 73 23.41 20.64 -30.71
C GLY A 73 22.63 21.60 -29.80
N GLY A 74 21.35 21.82 -30.09
CA GLY A 74 20.44 22.63 -29.30
C GLY A 74 20.15 22.06 -27.91
N LEU A 75 19.93 20.75 -27.82
CA LEU A 75 19.74 20.04 -26.55
C LEU A 75 21.01 20.10 -25.69
N LEU A 76 22.17 19.93 -26.32
CA LEU A 76 23.47 20.00 -25.65
C LEU A 76 23.74 21.42 -25.11
N LEU A 77 23.49 22.45 -25.93
CA LEU A 77 23.59 23.85 -25.52
C LEU A 77 22.61 24.20 -24.41
N ALA A 78 21.34 23.77 -24.49
CA ALA A 78 20.36 24.00 -23.44
C ALA A 78 20.77 23.32 -22.13
N THR A 79 21.26 22.08 -22.19
CA THR A 79 21.73 21.32 -21.01
C THR A 79 22.93 22.00 -20.37
N LEU A 80 23.88 22.52 -21.17
CA LEU A 80 25.08 23.21 -20.67
C LEU A 80 24.81 24.65 -20.19
N ALA A 81 23.87 25.36 -20.82
CA ALA A 81 23.56 26.75 -20.48
C ALA A 81 22.55 26.89 -19.33
N THR A 82 21.69 25.89 -19.12
CA THR A 82 20.65 25.92 -18.07
C THR A 82 21.21 26.19 -16.67
N PRO A 83 22.30 25.54 -16.20
CA PRO A 83 22.86 25.82 -14.87
C PRO A 83 23.35 27.27 -14.74
N THR A 84 24.00 27.80 -15.78
CA THR A 84 24.55 29.16 -15.80
C THR A 84 23.43 30.20 -15.82
N ILE A 85 22.41 30.03 -16.67
CA ILE A 85 21.25 30.93 -16.75
C ILE A 85 20.44 30.90 -15.45
N ALA A 86 20.22 29.72 -14.88
CA ALA A 86 19.51 29.57 -13.61
C ALA A 86 20.27 30.23 -12.45
N LYS A 87 21.61 30.11 -12.42
CA LYS A 87 22.46 30.76 -11.41
C LYS A 87 22.43 32.29 -11.54
N THR A 88 22.51 32.82 -12.75
CA THR A 88 22.50 34.27 -13.02
C THR A 88 21.15 34.92 -12.73
N LEU A 89 20.03 34.25 -13.02
CA LEU A 89 18.69 34.81 -12.83
C LEU A 89 18.12 34.65 -11.41
N LEU A 90 18.56 33.64 -10.64
CA LEU A 90 17.89 33.25 -9.40
C LEU A 90 18.80 33.26 -8.16
N GLY A 91 20.06 33.66 -8.28
CA GLY A 91 20.96 33.91 -7.15
C GLY A 91 21.48 32.67 -6.41
N ARG A 92 20.90 31.48 -6.60
CA ARG A 92 21.44 30.16 -6.23
C ARG A 92 20.59 29.05 -6.85
N ALA A 93 21.22 28.15 -7.60
CA ALA A 93 20.63 26.89 -8.03
C ALA A 93 21.71 25.80 -8.02
N ASP A 94 21.67 24.92 -7.02
CA ASP A 94 22.56 23.75 -6.94
C ASP A 94 22.03 22.61 -7.82
N ILE A 95 21.96 22.86 -9.13
CA ILE A 95 21.76 21.77 -10.09
C ILE A 95 23.11 21.08 -10.26
N ASN A 96 23.29 19.94 -9.58
CA ASN A 96 24.49 19.13 -9.81
C ASN A 96 24.49 18.55 -11.24
N LEU A 97 25.68 18.30 -11.77
CA LEU A 97 25.87 17.86 -13.16
C LEU A 97 25.11 16.56 -13.49
N LYS A 98 24.90 15.69 -12.49
CA LYS A 98 24.15 14.44 -12.63
C LYS A 98 22.65 14.69 -12.86
N GLY A 99 22.05 15.63 -12.14
CA GLY A 99 20.65 16.03 -12.33
C GLY A 99 20.40 16.65 -13.71
N ALA A 100 21.33 17.47 -14.20
CA ALA A 100 21.27 18.03 -15.55
C ALA A 100 21.39 16.94 -16.64
N ALA A 101 22.29 15.97 -16.45
CA ALA A 101 22.47 14.86 -17.40
C ALA A 101 21.25 13.93 -17.45
N LEU A 102 20.66 13.59 -16.30
CA LEU A 102 19.47 12.74 -16.22
C LEU A 102 18.26 13.40 -16.90
N PHE A 103 18.11 14.71 -16.73
CA PHE A 103 17.07 15.48 -17.38
C PHE A 103 17.27 15.57 -18.91
N GLY A 104 18.51 15.77 -19.36
CA GLY A 104 18.86 15.75 -20.78
C GLY A 104 18.58 14.38 -21.44
N LEU A 105 18.85 13.27 -20.75
CA LEU A 105 18.51 11.92 -21.22
C LEU A 105 17.00 11.71 -21.35
N LEU A 106 16.21 12.18 -20.38
CA LEU A 106 14.75 12.07 -20.44
C LEU A 106 14.18 12.90 -21.61
N GLN A 107 14.67 14.13 -21.82
CA GLN A 107 14.28 14.93 -22.97
C GLN A 107 14.67 14.28 -24.31
N GLY A 108 15.85 13.65 -24.38
CA GLY A 108 16.30 12.88 -25.54
C GLY A 108 15.38 11.69 -25.84
N ALA A 109 14.99 10.93 -24.82
CA ALA A 109 14.10 9.78 -24.95
C ALA A 109 12.69 10.17 -25.43
N ILE A 110 12.14 11.27 -24.91
CA ILE A 110 10.83 11.81 -25.34
C ILE A 110 10.90 12.25 -26.81
N THR A 111 11.99 12.89 -27.21
CA THR A 111 12.21 13.35 -28.59
C THR A 111 12.34 12.17 -29.56
N ALA A 112 13.09 11.12 -29.18
CA ALA A 112 13.24 9.91 -29.98
C ALA A 112 11.94 9.10 -30.09
N GLY A 113 11.16 9.01 -29.01
CA GLY A 113 9.85 8.35 -29.00
C GLY A 113 8.83 9.03 -29.92
N GLY A 114 8.81 10.36 -29.96
CA GLY A 114 7.92 11.12 -30.86
C GLY A 114 8.19 10.88 -32.36
N GLU A 115 9.45 10.66 -32.76
CA GLU A 115 9.79 10.29 -34.15
C GLU A 115 9.40 8.85 -34.49
N TYR A 116 9.47 7.92 -33.53
CA TYR A 116 9.09 6.51 -33.72
C TYR A 116 7.58 6.34 -34.00
N PHE A 117 6.72 7.12 -33.32
CA PHE A 117 5.27 7.10 -33.58
C PHE A 117 4.87 7.71 -34.94
N SER A 118 5.73 8.51 -35.56
CA SER A 118 5.44 9.13 -36.86
C SER A 118 5.79 8.25 -38.08
N SER A 119 6.40 7.07 -37.88
CA SER A 119 7.01 6.28 -38.97
C SER A 119 6.54 4.83 -39.12
N LYS A 120 5.49 4.39 -38.42
CA LYS A 120 5.07 2.98 -38.47
C LYS A 120 4.17 2.67 -39.71
N PRO A 121 4.53 1.70 -40.58
CA PRO A 121 3.63 1.18 -41.60
C PRO A 121 2.66 0.14 -40.99
N SER A 122 1.42 0.10 -41.49
CA SER A 122 0.38 -0.85 -41.07
C SER A 122 0.65 -2.25 -41.63
N SER A 123 0.72 -3.28 -40.78
CA SER A 123 0.76 -4.67 -41.21
C SER A 123 -0.64 -5.31 -41.19
N SER A 124 -1.04 -5.94 -42.29
CA SER A 124 -2.25 -6.74 -42.41
C SER A 124 -2.02 -8.19 -41.92
N THR A 125 -3.00 -8.74 -41.21
CA THR A 125 -3.03 -10.11 -40.71
C THR A 125 -3.72 -11.04 -41.73
N PRO A 126 -3.23 -12.27 -42.00
CA PRO A 126 -3.90 -13.21 -42.90
C PRO A 126 -4.99 -14.04 -42.17
N PRO A 127 -5.96 -14.62 -42.90
CA PRO A 127 -7.12 -15.32 -42.33
C PRO A 127 -6.79 -16.76 -41.89
N PRO A 128 -7.60 -17.36 -41.00
CA PRO A 128 -7.37 -18.70 -40.46
C PRO A 128 -7.78 -19.80 -41.45
N SER A 129 -7.07 -20.93 -41.41
CA SER A 129 -7.35 -22.16 -42.17
C SER A 129 -8.25 -23.11 -41.38
N PRO A 130 -9.05 -23.98 -42.03
CA PRO A 130 -10.08 -24.78 -41.38
C PRO A 130 -9.53 -26.03 -40.67
N ASN A 131 -10.19 -26.34 -39.56
CA ASN A 131 -9.88 -27.40 -38.59
C ASN A 131 -10.44 -28.75 -39.06
N THR A 132 -9.61 -29.78 -39.18
CA THR A 132 -10.04 -31.18 -39.40
C THR A 132 -10.04 -31.94 -38.08
N THR A 133 -11.20 -32.47 -37.70
CA THR A 133 -11.41 -33.33 -36.53
C THR A 133 -10.92 -34.76 -36.82
N PRO A 134 -10.02 -35.34 -36.02
CA PRO A 134 -9.77 -36.78 -36.02
C PRO A 134 -10.54 -37.49 -34.91
N GLU A 135 -11.05 -38.68 -35.24
CA GLU A 135 -11.68 -39.65 -34.34
C GLU A 135 -10.77 -40.06 -33.17
N THR A 136 -11.34 -40.10 -31.96
CA THR A 136 -10.69 -40.59 -30.74
C THR A 136 -10.70 -42.11 -30.69
N THR A 137 -9.53 -42.70 -30.85
CA THR A 137 -9.21 -44.06 -30.37
C THR A 137 -8.96 -43.99 -28.85
N PRO A 138 -9.43 -44.95 -28.04
CA PRO A 138 -9.19 -44.93 -26.60
C PRO A 138 -7.70 -45.13 -26.29
N THR A 139 -7.06 -44.06 -25.82
CA THR A 139 -5.68 -44.08 -25.31
C THR A 139 -5.64 -44.83 -23.97
N PRO A 140 -4.69 -45.76 -23.77
CA PRO A 140 -4.50 -46.42 -22.48
C PRO A 140 -4.26 -45.40 -21.37
N THR A 141 -4.86 -45.63 -20.21
CA THR A 141 -4.63 -44.86 -18.98
C THR A 141 -3.13 -44.78 -18.72
N PRO A 142 -2.52 -43.58 -18.71
CA PRO A 142 -1.10 -43.46 -18.42
C PRO A 142 -0.84 -43.95 -16.99
N GLU A 143 0.23 -44.74 -16.85
CA GLU A 143 0.89 -44.99 -15.56
C GLU A 143 1.06 -43.66 -14.82
N PRO A 144 0.87 -43.61 -13.48
CA PRO A 144 1.00 -42.38 -12.72
C PRO A 144 2.38 -41.78 -12.98
N SER A 145 2.39 -40.66 -13.70
CA SER A 145 3.58 -39.81 -13.84
C SER A 145 4.11 -39.57 -12.43
N PRO A 146 5.44 -39.61 -12.21
CA PRO A 146 6.02 -39.28 -10.91
C PRO A 146 5.35 -38.00 -10.42
N GLN A 147 4.72 -38.08 -9.24
CA GLN A 147 3.95 -36.99 -8.62
C GLN A 147 4.69 -35.67 -8.87
N ALA A 148 3.97 -34.67 -9.39
CA ALA A 148 4.53 -33.33 -9.54
C ALA A 148 5.20 -32.95 -8.21
N ARG A 149 6.51 -32.68 -8.23
CA ARG A 149 7.28 -32.48 -6.99
C ARG A 149 7.20 -31.05 -6.48
N CYS A 150 6.49 -30.20 -7.24
CA CYS A 150 6.12 -28.85 -6.83
C CYS A 150 4.59 -28.75 -6.80
N PHE A 151 4.02 -28.51 -5.62
CA PHE A 151 2.57 -28.47 -5.40
C PHE A 151 2.21 -27.68 -4.14
N ILE A 152 0.94 -27.32 -3.98
CA ILE A 152 0.41 -26.77 -2.74
C ILE A 152 -0.14 -27.92 -1.91
N VAL A 153 0.26 -28.00 -0.63
CA VAL A 153 -0.16 -29.08 0.27
C VAL A 153 -1.69 -29.00 0.43
N PRO A 154 -2.43 -30.10 0.18
CA PRO A 154 -3.87 -30.14 0.44
C PRO A 154 -4.17 -29.82 1.90
N ALA A 155 -5.28 -29.12 2.14
CA ALA A 155 -5.75 -28.84 3.48
C ALA A 155 -5.99 -30.15 4.23
N SER A 156 -5.46 -30.26 5.46
CA SER A 156 -5.80 -31.38 6.33
C SER A 156 -7.22 -31.22 6.87
N ASP A 157 -7.90 -32.34 7.17
CA ASP A 157 -9.23 -32.30 7.80
C ASP A 157 -9.20 -31.59 9.15
N GLU A 158 -8.09 -31.72 9.89
CA GLU A 158 -7.90 -31.09 11.19
C GLU A 158 -7.78 -29.57 11.07
N ASP A 159 -6.91 -29.08 10.17
CA ASP A 159 -6.75 -27.65 9.93
C ASP A 159 -8.03 -27.04 9.36
N SER A 160 -8.74 -27.78 8.50
CA SER A 160 -10.03 -27.35 7.94
C SER A 160 -11.07 -27.17 9.03
N ARG A 161 -11.20 -28.12 9.97
CA ARG A 161 -12.10 -27.98 11.12
C ARG A 161 -11.69 -26.81 12.03
N ALA A 162 -10.40 -26.63 12.29
CA ALA A 162 -9.90 -25.53 13.11
C ALA A 162 -10.23 -24.16 12.49
N TYR A 163 -10.05 -24.02 11.17
CA TYR A 163 -10.36 -22.80 10.45
C TYR A 163 -11.87 -22.51 10.39
N GLN A 164 -12.73 -23.52 10.25
CA GLN A 164 -14.17 -23.32 10.36
C GLN A 164 -14.59 -22.92 11.78
N THR A 165 -14.00 -23.55 12.80
CA THR A 165 -14.23 -23.16 14.21
C THR A 165 -13.87 -21.69 14.46
N LEU A 166 -12.76 -21.23 13.89
CA LEU A 166 -12.34 -19.83 13.96
C LEU A 166 -13.38 -18.89 13.31
N LYS A 167 -13.92 -19.24 12.13
CA LYS A 167 -14.98 -18.47 11.46
C LYS A 167 -16.25 -18.38 12.31
N GLU A 168 -16.69 -19.51 12.85
CA GLU A 168 -17.86 -19.57 13.73
C GLU A 168 -17.66 -18.74 15.01
N GLU A 169 -16.46 -18.77 15.59
CA GLU A 169 -16.12 -17.96 16.77
C GLU A 169 -16.22 -16.47 16.47
N TRP A 170 -15.68 -16.02 15.33
CA TRP A 170 -15.80 -14.64 14.88
C TRP A 170 -17.26 -14.25 14.64
N SER A 171 -18.03 -15.05 13.92
CA SER A 171 -19.47 -14.78 13.70
C SER A 171 -20.23 -14.68 15.03
N ARG A 172 -19.91 -15.53 16.00
CA ARG A 172 -20.50 -15.48 17.36
C ARG A 172 -20.12 -14.21 18.10
N LYS A 173 -18.85 -13.79 18.04
CA LYS A 173 -18.36 -12.54 18.64
C LYS A 173 -19.07 -11.33 18.03
N MET A 174 -19.22 -11.27 16.72
CA MET A 174 -19.91 -10.17 16.04
C MET A 174 -21.39 -10.11 16.46
N ALA A 175 -22.06 -11.26 16.50
CA ALA A 175 -23.45 -11.35 16.95
C ALA A 175 -23.63 -10.98 18.42
N ALA A 176 -22.64 -11.23 19.27
CA ALA A 176 -22.63 -10.82 20.67
C ALA A 176 -22.39 -9.31 20.79
N ALA A 177 -21.43 -8.75 20.04
CA ALA A 177 -21.14 -7.32 20.01
C ALA A 177 -22.35 -6.50 19.55
N LEU A 178 -23.08 -6.97 18.54
CA LEU A 178 -24.30 -6.31 18.04
C LEU A 178 -25.40 -6.21 19.11
N ARG A 179 -25.45 -7.16 20.04
CA ARG A 179 -26.44 -7.20 21.14
C ARG A 179 -25.94 -6.56 22.42
N ALA A 180 -24.66 -6.20 22.49
CA ALA A 180 -24.09 -5.65 23.70
C ALA A 180 -24.57 -4.22 23.92
N ASP A 181 -24.93 -3.92 25.16
CA ASP A 181 -25.13 -2.55 25.60
C ASP A 181 -23.80 -1.77 25.58
N ALA A 182 -23.90 -0.45 25.72
CA ALA A 182 -22.73 0.42 25.82
C ALA A 182 -21.75 -0.10 26.86
N ARG A 183 -20.47 -0.24 26.48
CA ARG A 183 -19.44 -0.69 27.42
C ARG A 183 -19.29 0.33 28.55
N PRO A 184 -19.19 -0.13 29.81
CA PRO A 184 -18.81 0.75 30.90
C PRO A 184 -17.41 1.33 30.63
N LEU A 185 -17.21 2.58 31.01
CA LEU A 185 -15.90 3.21 30.92
C LEU A 185 -14.95 2.48 31.88
N ALA A 186 -13.83 1.97 31.34
CA ALA A 186 -12.72 1.61 32.20
C ALA A 186 -12.26 2.86 32.96
N GLU A 187 -11.97 2.73 34.25
CA GLU A 187 -11.28 3.78 35.00
C GLU A 187 -9.77 3.51 34.93
N ILE A 188 -9.02 4.40 34.28
CA ILE A 188 -7.57 4.44 34.44
C ILE A 188 -7.28 4.99 35.84
N GLU A 189 -6.96 4.11 36.77
CA GLU A 189 -6.43 4.49 38.08
C GLU A 189 -5.17 5.37 37.90
N ARG A 190 -5.02 6.38 38.76
CA ARG A 190 -3.84 7.25 38.74
C ARG A 190 -2.58 6.39 38.84
N LEU A 191 -1.64 6.60 37.90
CA LEU A 191 -0.36 5.90 37.91
C LEU A 191 0.32 5.99 39.26
N SER A 192 0.86 4.85 39.71
CA SER A 192 1.71 4.82 40.89
C SER A 192 3.01 5.64 40.64
N PRO A 193 3.60 6.24 41.69
CA PRO A 193 4.86 6.98 41.58
C PRO A 193 6.00 6.19 40.92
N GLU A 194 6.03 4.88 41.10
CA GLU A 194 7.02 3.95 40.57
C GLU A 194 7.01 3.91 39.03
N ILE A 195 5.82 4.00 38.41
CA ILE A 195 5.68 4.04 36.95
C ILE A 195 6.23 5.34 36.37
N LYS A 196 6.07 6.46 37.08
CA LYS A 196 6.65 7.75 36.64
C LYS A 196 8.18 7.66 36.57
N ALA A 197 8.82 7.00 37.54
CA ALA A 197 10.27 6.82 37.61
C ALA A 197 10.84 6.02 36.42
N VAL A 198 10.10 5.03 35.90
CA VAL A 198 10.50 4.21 34.74
C VAL A 198 10.70 5.07 33.47
N PHE A 199 9.83 6.05 33.24
CA PHE A 199 9.88 6.90 32.04
C PHE A 199 10.95 7.99 32.09
N ASN A 200 11.34 8.41 33.29
CA ASN A 200 12.37 9.44 33.49
C ASN A 200 13.75 8.97 33.02
N ASN A 201 14.06 7.68 33.17
CA ASN A 201 15.36 7.11 32.79
C ASN A 201 15.56 6.97 31.27
N ARG A 202 14.50 6.88 30.45
CA ARG A 202 14.59 6.77 28.98
C ARG A 202 14.32 8.06 28.20
N ALA A 203 13.56 9.00 28.75
CA ALA A 203 13.36 10.32 28.12
C ALA A 203 14.66 11.13 27.96
N SER A 204 15.74 10.73 28.66
CA SER A 204 17.09 11.29 28.57
C SER A 204 17.93 10.79 27.39
N GLY A 205 17.45 9.83 26.58
CA GLY A 205 18.18 9.32 25.42
C GLY A 205 19.36 8.38 25.75
N SER A 206 19.49 7.95 27.02
CA SER A 206 20.51 6.98 27.41
C SER A 206 20.15 5.57 26.91
N ARG A 207 21.11 4.84 26.32
CA ARG A 207 20.98 3.42 25.92
C ARG A 207 21.01 2.47 27.13
N GLY A 208 20.37 2.85 28.23
CA GLY A 208 20.18 1.95 29.37
C GLY A 208 19.32 0.76 28.97
N GLY A 209 19.64 -0.42 29.51
CA GLY A 209 18.82 -1.62 29.33
C GLY A 209 17.34 -1.31 29.62
N CYS A 210 16.43 -1.92 28.85
CA CYS A 210 15.01 -1.83 29.19
C CYS A 210 14.83 -2.42 30.60
N PRO A 211 14.13 -1.73 31.53
CA PRO A 211 13.76 -2.33 32.80
C PRO A 211 13.11 -3.70 32.57
N GLU A 212 13.34 -4.64 33.49
CA GLU A 212 12.73 -5.96 33.42
C GLU A 212 11.20 -5.81 33.32
N GLY A 213 10.57 -6.59 32.44
CA GLY A 213 9.12 -6.49 32.19
C GLY A 213 8.67 -5.33 31.29
N LEU A 214 9.56 -4.42 30.86
CA LEU A 214 9.23 -3.39 29.89
C LEU A 214 9.62 -3.82 28.48
N THR A 215 8.65 -3.83 27.57
CA THR A 215 8.88 -3.97 26.12
C THR A 215 8.43 -2.71 25.42
N TYR A 216 8.91 -2.49 24.19
CA TYR A 216 8.48 -1.33 23.40
C TYR A 216 8.45 -1.63 21.92
N VAL A 217 7.59 -0.91 21.22
CA VAL A 217 7.50 -0.85 19.77
C VAL A 217 7.74 0.59 19.35
N GLN A 218 8.61 0.79 18.36
CA GLN A 218 8.91 2.11 17.82
C GLN A 218 8.48 2.18 16.36
N SER A 219 7.79 3.27 16.01
CA SER A 219 7.46 3.63 14.62
C SER A 219 7.76 5.10 14.40
N GLY A 220 8.76 5.39 13.56
CA GLY A 220 9.26 6.75 13.35
C GLY A 220 9.71 7.42 14.64
N VAL A 221 9.07 8.54 14.97
CA VAL A 221 9.33 9.32 16.20
C VAL A 221 8.48 8.89 17.39
N HIS A 222 7.53 7.98 17.21
CA HIS A 222 6.62 7.52 18.27
C HIS A 222 7.11 6.20 18.85
N VAL A 223 6.95 6.05 20.17
CA VAL A 223 7.24 4.83 20.91
C VAL A 223 6.06 4.48 21.78
N CYS A 224 5.62 3.22 21.69
CA CYS A 224 4.65 2.62 22.59
C CYS A 224 5.40 1.64 23.49
N PHE A 225 5.24 1.79 24.80
CA PHE A 225 5.79 0.87 25.79
C PHE A 225 4.67 0.01 26.38
N PHE A 226 5.03 -1.23 26.71
CA PHE A 226 4.16 -2.21 27.34
C PHE A 226 4.88 -2.75 28.57
N TYR A 227 4.22 -2.65 29.72
CA TYR A 227 4.83 -3.01 30.99
C TYR A 227 4.06 -4.18 31.62
N THR A 228 4.77 -5.24 32.00
CA THR A 228 4.15 -6.46 32.52
C THR A 228 3.37 -6.26 33.82
N GLU A 229 3.73 -5.27 34.65
CA GLU A 229 2.99 -4.96 35.88
C GLU A 229 1.69 -4.18 35.61
N THR A 230 1.55 -3.58 34.42
CA THR A 230 0.33 -2.87 34.00
C THR A 230 -0.12 -3.38 32.63
N PRO A 231 -0.49 -4.67 32.53
CA PRO A 231 -0.71 -5.33 31.24
C PRO A 231 -1.91 -4.76 30.47
N THR A 232 -2.78 -4.03 31.17
CA THR A 232 -3.98 -3.35 30.63
C THR A 232 -3.70 -1.93 30.13
N LEU A 233 -2.45 -1.46 30.16
CA LEU A 233 -2.08 -0.10 29.75
C LEU A 233 -1.02 -0.11 28.64
N VAL A 234 -1.06 0.94 27.82
CA VAL A 234 -0.04 1.29 26.83
C VAL A 234 0.44 2.70 27.12
N TYR A 235 1.76 2.90 27.08
CA TYR A 235 2.38 4.18 27.31
C TYR A 235 2.94 4.72 26.00
N LYS A 236 2.44 5.87 25.54
CA LYS A 236 2.87 6.50 24.28
C LYS A 236 3.76 7.69 24.58
N ALA A 237 4.89 7.76 23.89
CA ALA A 237 5.84 8.87 23.98
C ALA A 237 6.41 9.23 22.61
N LYS A 238 7.02 10.41 22.53
CA LYS A 238 7.81 10.85 21.37
C LYS A 238 9.31 10.71 21.68
N MET A 239 10.07 10.08 20.78
CA MET A 239 11.51 9.88 20.91
C MET A 239 12.25 11.19 21.22
N GLY A 240 13.13 11.13 22.22
CA GLY A 240 14.08 12.19 22.60
C GLY A 240 13.49 13.45 23.24
N THR A 241 12.18 13.71 23.11
CA THR A 241 11.58 14.97 23.56
C THR A 241 10.30 14.81 24.38
N GLY A 242 9.67 13.63 24.38
CA GLY A 242 8.32 13.47 24.94
C GLY A 242 7.29 14.38 24.27
N TYR A 243 6.08 14.41 24.81
CA TYR A 243 5.07 15.39 24.42
C TYR A 243 5.24 16.68 25.22
N THR A 244 4.81 17.80 24.65
CA THR A 244 4.52 19.00 25.44
C THR A 244 3.21 18.80 26.20
N GLN A 245 2.99 19.58 27.26
CA GLN A 245 1.72 19.58 27.98
C GLN A 245 0.54 19.85 27.04
N GLU A 246 0.69 20.81 26.14
CA GLU A 246 -0.34 21.17 25.16
C GLU A 246 -0.68 20.01 24.22
N THR A 247 0.32 19.36 23.64
CA THR A 247 0.09 18.21 22.75
C THR A 247 -0.53 17.03 23.50
N ALA A 248 -0.02 16.72 24.70
CA ALA A 248 -0.53 15.60 25.48
C ALA A 248 -1.98 15.81 25.94
N ASN A 249 -2.29 17.01 26.45
CA ASN A 249 -3.66 17.36 26.84
C ASN A 249 -4.59 17.49 25.64
N GLY A 250 -4.09 17.93 24.48
CA GLY A 250 -4.83 17.92 23.23
C GLY A 250 -5.28 16.51 22.84
N TYR A 251 -4.38 15.54 22.91
CA TYR A 251 -4.68 14.12 22.67
C TYR A 251 -5.76 13.58 23.62
N VAL A 252 -5.63 13.83 24.92
CA VAL A 252 -6.60 13.38 25.93
C VAL A 252 -7.97 14.00 25.68
N LYS A 253 -8.04 15.32 25.46
CA LYS A 253 -9.30 16.01 25.16
C LYS A 253 -9.98 15.49 23.89
N GLN A 254 -9.19 15.14 22.88
CA GLN A 254 -9.70 14.57 21.64
C GLN A 254 -10.32 13.19 21.88
N ALA A 255 -9.62 12.31 22.61
CA ALA A 255 -10.14 11.00 23.00
C ALA A 255 -11.41 11.12 23.87
N ASP A 256 -11.43 12.08 24.81
CA ASP A 256 -12.59 12.33 25.67
C ASP A 256 -13.82 12.79 24.88
N ARG A 257 -13.63 13.71 23.92
CA ARG A 257 -14.70 14.14 23.01
C ARG A 257 -15.23 12.98 22.17
N ALA A 258 -14.33 12.15 21.62
CA ALA A 258 -14.73 11.00 20.81
C ALA A 258 -15.52 9.97 21.63
N ARG A 259 -15.10 9.71 22.87
CA ARG A 259 -15.85 8.87 23.82
C ARG A 259 -17.25 9.43 24.09
N ALA A 260 -17.32 10.72 24.43
CA ALA A 260 -18.58 11.38 24.72
C ALA A 260 -19.54 11.30 23.51
N LEU A 261 -19.03 11.50 22.29
CA LEU A 261 -19.82 11.35 21.07
C LEU A 261 -20.34 9.92 20.89
N CYS A 262 -19.51 8.89 21.10
CA CYS A 262 -19.95 7.50 21.01
C CYS A 262 -21.09 7.21 22.01
N GLN A 263 -20.99 7.73 23.24
CA GLN A 263 -22.03 7.57 24.25
C GLN A 263 -23.31 8.33 23.90
N GLU A 264 -23.19 9.59 23.50
CA GLU A 264 -24.32 10.46 23.13
C GLU A 264 -25.13 9.86 21.96
N LYS A 265 -24.43 9.32 20.96
CA LYS A 265 -25.04 8.79 19.74
C LYS A 265 -25.34 7.29 19.80
N GLY A 266 -25.07 6.62 20.92
CA GLY A 266 -25.29 5.19 21.11
C GLY A 266 -24.47 4.31 20.14
N LEU A 267 -23.24 4.70 19.85
CA LEU A 267 -22.34 4.00 18.91
C LEU A 267 -21.64 2.83 19.62
N ASN A 268 -22.41 1.83 20.03
CA ASN A 268 -21.96 0.74 20.91
C ASN A 268 -20.93 -0.20 20.28
N LEU A 269 -20.79 -0.21 18.95
CA LEU A 269 -19.76 -0.97 18.24
C LEU A 269 -18.43 -0.22 18.16
N LEU A 270 -18.39 1.05 18.56
CA LEU A 270 -17.18 1.87 18.54
C LEU A 270 -16.62 2.03 19.95
N TYR A 271 -15.31 1.87 20.06
CA TYR A 271 -14.60 1.95 21.32
C TYR A 271 -13.43 2.92 21.23
N VAL A 272 -13.42 3.95 22.07
CA VAL A 272 -12.29 4.88 22.18
C VAL A 272 -11.60 4.61 23.53
N PRO A 273 -10.39 4.04 23.54
CA PRO A 273 -9.71 3.71 24.79
C PRO A 273 -9.40 4.97 25.61
N GLN A 274 -9.65 4.90 26.92
CA GLN A 274 -9.41 6.05 27.81
C GLN A 274 -7.93 6.43 27.78
N SER A 275 -7.64 7.74 27.87
CA SER A 275 -6.28 8.25 27.88
C SER A 275 -6.09 9.30 28.97
N ILE A 276 -4.92 9.36 29.57
CA ILE A 276 -4.49 10.44 30.47
C ILE A 276 -3.11 10.94 30.07
N ALA A 277 -2.85 12.22 30.32
CA ALA A 277 -1.54 12.84 30.13
C ALA A 277 -0.81 12.84 31.47
N VAL A 278 0.42 12.33 31.48
CA VAL A 278 1.23 12.25 32.69
C VAL A 278 2.54 12.99 32.48
N GLU A 279 2.80 13.93 33.38
CA GLU A 279 4.06 14.65 33.45
C GLU A 279 5.17 13.73 34.01
N THR A 280 6.31 13.72 33.32
CA THR A 280 7.56 13.08 33.72
C THR A 280 8.42 14.08 34.51
N GLU A 281 9.41 13.61 35.27
CA GLU A 281 10.26 14.46 36.14
C GLU A 281 11.01 15.56 35.38
N ASN A 282 11.26 15.39 34.08
CA ASN A 282 11.90 16.38 33.22
C ASN A 282 10.92 17.41 32.61
N GLY A 283 9.67 17.50 33.10
CA GLY A 283 8.64 18.42 32.61
C GLY A 283 8.11 18.08 31.22
N ARG A 284 8.33 16.84 30.74
CA ARG A 284 7.74 16.31 29.51
C ARG A 284 6.49 15.50 29.84
N TYR A 285 5.73 15.14 28.81
CA TYR A 285 4.50 14.40 28.98
C TYR A 285 4.55 13.09 28.19
N ILE A 286 3.95 12.06 28.78
CA ILE A 286 3.59 10.81 28.11
C ILE A 286 2.07 10.67 28.12
N ILE A 287 1.55 9.91 27.17
CA ILE A 287 0.15 9.47 27.20
C ILE A 287 0.10 8.08 27.79
N VAL A 288 -0.75 7.88 28.78
CA VAL A 288 -1.14 6.54 29.23
C VAL A 288 -2.52 6.27 28.71
N GLN A 289 -2.66 5.19 27.96
CA GLN A 289 -3.91 4.79 27.33
C GLN A 289 -4.24 3.36 27.72
N GLU A 290 -5.52 3.08 27.87
CA GLU A 290 -6.01 1.72 28.02
C GLU A 290 -5.60 0.85 26.82
N LYS A 291 -5.09 -0.35 27.11
CA LYS A 291 -4.72 -1.32 26.10
C LYS A 291 -5.97 -2.04 25.61
N VAL A 292 -6.17 -2.02 24.29
CA VAL A 292 -7.19 -2.84 23.63
C VAL A 292 -6.53 -4.09 23.04
N ASN A 293 -7.14 -5.26 23.23
CA ASN A 293 -6.68 -6.51 22.63
C ASN A 293 -7.10 -6.54 21.15
N VAL A 294 -6.18 -6.10 20.28
CA VAL A 294 -6.34 -6.04 18.83
C VAL A 294 -5.08 -6.56 18.15
N ASN A 295 -5.24 -7.23 17.01
CA ASN A 295 -4.19 -7.32 16.01
C ASN A 295 -4.32 -6.12 15.07
N ALA A 296 -3.56 -5.06 15.30
CA ALA A 296 -3.62 -3.83 14.50
C ALA A 296 -2.82 -3.91 13.18
N ASP A 297 -2.40 -5.10 12.74
CA ASP A 297 -1.80 -5.28 11.42
C ASP A 297 -2.80 -4.85 10.33
N TYR A 298 -2.35 -3.95 9.46
CA TYR A 298 -3.20 -3.32 8.45
C TYR A 298 -3.80 -4.36 7.49
N ASP A 299 -3.02 -5.35 7.05
CA ASP A 299 -3.48 -6.35 6.09
C ASP A 299 -4.41 -7.37 6.76
N TYR A 300 -4.14 -7.73 8.02
CA TYR A 300 -5.05 -8.54 8.82
C TYR A 300 -6.43 -7.88 8.95
N GLN A 301 -6.45 -6.61 9.39
CA GLN A 301 -7.69 -5.87 9.60
C GLN A 301 -8.43 -5.65 8.28
N LYS A 302 -7.72 -5.26 7.22
CA LYS A 302 -8.31 -5.16 5.87
C LYS A 302 -8.97 -6.47 5.43
N GLY A 303 -8.30 -7.60 5.65
CA GLY A 303 -8.85 -8.92 5.38
C GLY A 303 -10.11 -9.20 6.21
N LEU A 304 -10.08 -8.90 7.51
CA LEU A 304 -11.22 -9.07 8.40
C LEU A 304 -12.43 -8.24 7.94
N TYR A 305 -12.27 -6.95 7.63
CA TYR A 305 -13.34 -6.13 7.06
C TYR A 305 -13.87 -6.71 5.74
N SER A 306 -12.99 -7.20 4.87
CA SER A 306 -13.38 -7.87 3.62
C SER A 306 -14.24 -9.12 3.90
N TYR A 307 -13.83 -9.97 4.83
CA TYR A 307 -14.62 -11.13 5.24
C TYR A 307 -16.01 -10.72 5.73
N LEU A 308 -16.09 -9.70 6.60
CA LEU A 308 -17.34 -9.25 7.19
C LEU A 308 -18.34 -8.72 6.14
N ILE A 309 -17.84 -8.00 5.15
CA ILE A 309 -18.64 -7.43 4.05
C ILE A 309 -19.20 -8.52 3.13
N HIS A 310 -18.46 -9.60 2.90
CA HIS A 310 -18.82 -10.63 1.92
C HIS A 310 -19.42 -11.90 2.57
N SER A 311 -19.48 -11.98 3.89
CA SER A 311 -20.06 -13.12 4.61
C SER A 311 -21.52 -12.84 5.00
N PRO A 312 -22.49 -13.68 4.57
CA PRO A 312 -23.90 -13.53 4.94
C PRO A 312 -24.12 -13.56 6.45
N ASP A 313 -23.34 -14.36 7.19
CA ASP A 313 -23.48 -14.54 8.64
C ASP A 313 -23.12 -13.28 9.44
N THR A 314 -22.40 -12.34 8.83
CA THR A 314 -21.95 -11.12 9.48
C THR A 314 -22.48 -9.86 8.81
N GLU A 315 -23.35 -9.99 7.81
CA GLU A 315 -23.86 -8.85 7.02
C GLU A 315 -24.54 -7.79 7.90
N GLU A 316 -25.42 -8.20 8.82
CA GLU A 316 -26.13 -7.28 9.72
C GLU A 316 -25.16 -6.50 10.61
N TYR A 317 -24.20 -7.20 11.22
CA TYR A 317 -23.15 -6.59 12.01
C TYR A 317 -22.31 -5.62 11.16
N ALA A 318 -21.91 -6.03 9.95
CA ALA A 318 -21.08 -5.21 9.08
C ALA A 318 -21.79 -3.93 8.67
N LYS A 319 -23.08 -4.00 8.30
CA LYS A 319 -23.89 -2.82 7.99
C LYS A 319 -23.98 -1.86 9.17
N GLU A 320 -24.35 -2.38 10.34
CA GLU A 320 -24.49 -1.55 11.54
C GLU A 320 -23.15 -0.92 11.96
N LEU A 321 -22.04 -1.68 11.87
CA LEU A 321 -20.72 -1.15 12.14
C LEU A 321 -20.37 0.01 11.22
N HIS A 322 -20.54 -0.14 9.91
CA HIS A 322 -20.22 0.92 8.95
C HIS A 322 -21.17 2.11 9.09
N ARG A 323 -22.42 1.88 9.45
CA ARG A 323 -23.38 2.94 9.79
C ARG A 323 -22.88 3.77 10.99
N GLN A 324 -22.47 3.11 12.08
CA GLN A 324 -21.95 3.80 13.26
C GLN A 324 -20.63 4.53 12.97
N LEU A 325 -19.71 3.92 12.21
CA LEU A 325 -18.49 4.57 11.76
C LEU A 325 -18.78 5.82 10.93
N ALA A 326 -19.77 5.77 10.02
CA ALA A 326 -20.17 6.92 9.22
C ALA A 326 -20.70 8.06 10.10
N VAL A 327 -21.61 7.77 11.05
CA VAL A 327 -22.09 8.76 12.02
C VAL A 327 -20.91 9.38 12.78
N PHE A 328 -20.00 8.55 13.30
CA PHE A 328 -18.83 9.03 14.03
C PHE A 328 -17.94 9.93 13.16
N ILE A 329 -17.59 9.50 11.95
CA ILE A 329 -16.75 10.29 11.04
C ILE A 329 -17.43 11.60 10.66
N GLY A 330 -18.74 11.58 10.41
CA GLY A 330 -19.54 12.74 10.05
C GLY A 330 -19.61 13.80 11.15
N GLU A 331 -19.85 13.37 12.40
CA GLU A 331 -20.02 14.26 13.55
C GLU A 331 -18.67 14.68 14.16
N PHE A 332 -17.70 13.76 14.24
CA PHE A 332 -16.39 14.02 14.84
C PHE A 332 -15.41 14.68 13.87
N GLY A 333 -15.55 14.43 12.55
CA GLY A 333 -14.59 14.85 11.54
C GLY A 333 -13.34 13.97 11.47
N PHE A 334 -13.44 12.69 11.88
CA PHE A 334 -12.32 11.75 11.87
C PHE A 334 -11.84 11.47 10.43
N GLY A 335 -10.67 12.00 10.07
CA GLY A 335 -10.18 11.99 8.69
C GLY A 335 -9.13 10.91 8.39
N ASP A 336 -8.37 10.45 9.38
CA ASP A 336 -7.35 9.39 9.22
C ASP A 336 -7.93 7.99 9.36
N VAL A 337 -8.97 7.72 8.56
CA VAL A 337 -9.61 6.39 8.50
C VAL A 337 -8.72 5.45 7.69
N LYS A 338 -8.28 4.37 8.33
CA LYS A 338 -7.51 3.27 7.75
C LYS A 338 -7.56 2.05 8.70
N PHE A 339 -7.38 0.85 8.17
CA PHE A 339 -7.66 -0.40 8.90
C PHE A 339 -6.88 -0.60 10.21
N ASP A 340 -5.67 -0.03 10.32
CA ASP A 340 -4.86 -0.02 11.54
C ASP A 340 -5.29 1.04 12.58
N ASN A 341 -6.06 2.06 12.16
CA ASN A 341 -6.67 3.06 13.04
C ASN A 341 -8.11 2.72 13.47
N ILE A 342 -8.77 1.79 12.75
CA ILE A 342 -10.09 1.25 13.10
C ILE A 342 -10.09 -0.27 13.28
N PRO A 343 -9.13 -0.87 14.00
CA PRO A 343 -9.06 -2.32 14.13
C PRO A 343 -10.25 -2.86 14.93
N ILE A 344 -10.77 -4.01 14.48
CA ILE A 344 -11.76 -4.78 15.22
C ILE A 344 -11.03 -5.59 16.30
N SER A 345 -11.51 -5.48 17.54
CA SER A 345 -10.98 -6.18 18.71
C SER A 345 -11.44 -7.63 18.78
N GLU A 346 -10.81 -8.40 19.67
CA GLU A 346 -11.21 -9.78 19.95
C GLU A 346 -12.65 -9.93 20.45
N ASP A 347 -13.25 -8.84 20.92
CA ASP A 347 -14.65 -8.82 21.37
C ASP A 347 -15.62 -8.35 20.28
N GLY A 348 -15.14 -8.05 19.07
CA GLY A 348 -15.98 -7.60 17.97
C GLY A 348 -16.42 -6.14 18.02
N VAL A 349 -15.69 -5.27 18.73
CA VAL A 349 -15.89 -3.81 18.64
C VAL A 349 -14.73 -3.16 17.89
N VAL A 350 -14.98 -2.05 17.22
CA VAL A 350 -13.92 -1.28 16.56
C VAL A 350 -13.26 -0.35 17.57
N ALA A 351 -11.98 -0.59 17.82
CA ALA A 351 -11.15 0.34 18.57
C ALA A 351 -10.76 1.51 17.66
N LEU A 352 -10.95 2.74 18.13
CA LEU A 352 -10.63 3.96 17.39
C LEU A 352 -9.30 4.54 17.90
N PHE A 353 -8.31 4.60 17.02
CA PHE A 353 -6.99 5.16 17.27
C PHE A 353 -6.70 6.34 16.34
N ASP A 354 -5.74 7.17 16.77
CA ASP A 354 -5.18 8.27 15.96
C ASP A 354 -6.26 9.17 15.32
N LEU A 355 -7.09 9.77 16.19
CA LEU A 355 -8.35 10.45 15.89
C LEU A 355 -8.19 11.81 15.17
N ASP A 356 -7.28 11.91 14.21
CA ASP A 356 -6.97 13.13 13.46
C ASP A 356 -8.23 13.76 12.82
N GLU A 357 -8.62 14.94 13.31
CA GLU A 357 -9.78 15.72 12.85
C GLU A 357 -9.43 16.47 11.55
N ARG A 358 -9.52 15.76 10.41
CA ARG A 358 -9.22 16.34 9.10
C ARG A 358 -10.45 16.46 8.18
N GLY A 359 -11.64 16.21 8.72
CA GLY A 359 -12.94 16.39 8.07
C GLY A 359 -13.56 15.10 7.57
N ALA A 360 -14.91 15.06 7.60
CA ALA A 360 -15.72 13.89 7.26
C ALA A 360 -15.48 13.42 5.82
N LEU A 361 -15.43 14.34 4.86
CA LEU A 361 -15.16 14.01 3.45
C LEU A 361 -13.87 13.20 3.29
N MET A 362 -12.80 13.55 4.03
CA MET A 362 -11.55 12.80 3.94
C MET A 362 -11.70 11.40 4.52
N GLY A 363 -12.26 11.25 5.72
CA GLY A 363 -12.44 9.94 6.35
C GLY A 363 -13.38 9.00 5.58
N LEU A 364 -14.39 9.55 4.91
CA LEU A 364 -15.37 8.77 4.15
C LEU A 364 -14.85 8.35 2.77
N THR A 365 -13.99 9.15 2.13
CA THR A 365 -13.63 8.95 0.71
C THR A 365 -12.17 8.58 0.47
N GLN A 366 -11.22 9.25 1.13
CA GLN A 366 -9.77 9.06 0.88
C GLN A 366 -9.10 8.27 1.99
N GLY A 367 -9.46 8.52 3.25
CA GLY A 367 -8.73 8.05 4.43
C GLY A 367 -7.43 8.82 4.64
N GLY A 368 -6.59 8.37 5.58
CA GLY A 368 -5.31 9.04 5.85
C GLY A 368 -4.07 8.42 5.20
N GLY A 369 -4.23 7.38 4.38
CA GLY A 369 -3.14 6.83 3.58
C GLY A 369 -2.67 7.80 2.50
N HIS A 370 -1.37 8.15 2.48
CA HIS A 370 -0.76 8.98 1.43
C HIS A 370 -0.92 8.33 0.03
N GLY A 371 -2.01 8.68 -0.67
CA GLY A 371 -2.32 8.16 -2.01
C GLY A 371 -3.08 6.83 -2.05
N LYS A 372 -3.52 6.31 -0.90
CA LYS A 372 -4.46 5.18 -0.83
C LYS A 372 -5.90 5.70 -0.76
N THR A 373 -6.86 4.91 -1.22
CA THR A 373 -8.30 5.19 -1.10
C THR A 373 -8.86 4.27 -0.03
N ASP A 374 -8.50 4.56 1.22
CA ASP A 374 -8.81 3.73 2.40
C ASP A 374 -10.00 4.29 3.20
N GLY A 375 -10.58 5.40 2.75
CA GLY A 375 -11.76 5.98 3.38
C GLY A 375 -12.92 4.98 3.42
N LEU A 376 -13.79 5.11 4.42
CA LEU A 376 -14.82 4.13 4.78
C LEU A 376 -15.61 3.59 3.57
N LEU A 377 -16.06 4.49 2.69
CA LEU A 377 -16.93 4.14 1.55
C LEU A 377 -16.19 3.43 0.42
N SER A 378 -14.85 3.50 0.39
CA SER A 378 -14.05 2.97 -0.72
C SER A 378 -14.11 1.44 -0.82
N HIS A 379 -14.53 0.74 0.22
CA HIS A 379 -14.52 -0.72 0.29
C HIS A 379 -15.92 -1.34 0.38
N LEU A 380 -16.95 -0.50 0.39
CA LEU A 380 -18.33 -0.95 0.53
C LEU A 380 -18.96 -1.32 -0.83
N PRO A 381 -19.81 -2.36 -0.87
CA PRO A 381 -20.65 -2.64 -2.02
C PRO A 381 -21.52 -1.41 -2.36
N PRO A 382 -21.75 -1.08 -3.65
CA PRO A 382 -22.54 0.08 -4.04
C PRO A 382 -23.94 0.13 -3.41
N ALA A 383 -24.54 -1.03 -3.17
CA ALA A 383 -25.84 -1.15 -2.51
C ALA A 383 -25.83 -0.68 -1.04
N TRP A 384 -24.70 -0.82 -0.34
CA TRP A 384 -24.57 -0.41 1.06
C TRP A 384 -24.15 1.06 1.20
N ILE A 385 -23.48 1.61 0.18
CA ILE A 385 -23.01 3.01 0.22
C ILE A 385 -24.17 3.97 0.48
N ASP A 386 -25.32 3.79 -0.17
CA ASP A 386 -26.48 4.68 0.01
C ASP A 386 -27.04 4.61 1.44
N GLU A 387 -27.14 3.40 2.00
CA GLU A 387 -27.60 3.17 3.37
C GLU A 387 -26.66 3.82 4.40
N VAL A 388 -25.34 3.67 4.22
CA VAL A 388 -24.33 4.25 5.11
C VAL A 388 -24.30 5.78 5.00
N VAL A 389 -24.48 6.33 3.80
CA VAL A 389 -24.54 7.79 3.60
C VAL A 389 -25.79 8.38 4.22
N GLN A 390 -26.94 7.70 4.17
CA GLN A 390 -28.18 8.17 4.80
C GLN A 390 -28.06 8.32 6.31
N ALA A 391 -27.14 7.58 6.95
CA ALA A 391 -26.87 7.71 8.38
C ALA A 391 -26.01 8.93 8.74
N LEU A 392 -25.37 9.60 7.77
CA LEU A 392 -24.57 10.79 8.02
C LEU A 392 -25.46 11.98 8.44
N PRO A 393 -24.92 12.93 9.21
CA PRO A 393 -25.53 14.25 9.38
C PRO A 393 -25.75 14.94 8.02
N GLU A 394 -26.75 15.82 7.92
CA GLU A 394 -27.12 16.50 6.65
C GLU A 394 -25.94 17.23 5.99
N GLU A 395 -25.04 17.80 6.79
CA GLU A 395 -23.82 18.44 6.29
C GLU A 395 -22.86 17.42 5.66
N GLY A 396 -22.61 16.29 6.34
CA GLY A 396 -21.81 15.19 5.80
C GLY A 396 -22.40 14.60 4.52
N GLN A 397 -23.73 14.45 4.44
CA GLN A 397 -24.41 14.03 3.21
C GLN A 397 -24.16 15.02 2.07
N ARG A 398 -24.31 16.33 2.33
CA ARG A 398 -24.07 17.39 1.33
C ARG A 398 -22.62 17.38 0.82
N GLU A 399 -21.66 17.13 1.70
CA GLU A 399 -20.24 17.04 1.32
C GLU A 399 -19.93 15.80 0.47
N VAL A 400 -20.52 14.66 0.80
CA VAL A 400 -20.16 13.36 0.20
C VAL A 400 -20.93 13.10 -1.10
N ASN A 401 -22.19 13.53 -1.20
CA ASN A 401 -23.07 13.28 -2.36
C ASN A 401 -22.43 13.59 -3.72
N PRO A 402 -21.70 14.72 -3.92
CA PRO A 402 -21.01 15.01 -5.18
C PRO A 402 -19.97 13.97 -5.60
N HIS A 403 -19.48 13.15 -4.67
CA HIS A 403 -18.42 12.17 -4.89
C HIS A 403 -18.93 10.73 -5.03
N LEU A 404 -20.19 10.45 -4.68
CA LEU A 404 -20.73 9.08 -4.60
C LEU A 404 -20.62 8.31 -5.90
N GLN A 405 -20.92 8.94 -7.02
CA GLN A 405 -20.87 8.27 -8.32
C GLN A 405 -19.46 7.73 -8.61
N VAL A 406 -18.44 8.58 -8.40
CA VAL A 406 -17.03 8.21 -8.59
C VAL A 406 -16.61 7.10 -7.62
N ILE A 407 -17.12 7.11 -6.39
CA ILE A 407 -16.83 6.06 -5.40
C ILE A 407 -17.45 4.73 -5.84
N LYS A 408 -18.74 4.74 -6.22
CA LYS A 408 -19.46 3.54 -6.69
C LYS A 408 -18.82 2.94 -7.94
N GLU A 409 -18.36 3.78 -8.88
CA GLU A 409 -17.70 3.34 -10.12
C GLU A 409 -16.33 2.67 -9.88
N ARG A 410 -15.66 2.93 -8.75
CA ARG A 410 -14.39 2.27 -8.41
C ARG A 410 -14.57 0.85 -7.90
N TYR A 411 -15.73 0.52 -7.33
CA TYR A 411 -15.95 -0.78 -6.72
C TYR A 411 -15.87 -1.94 -7.73
N PRO A 412 -16.54 -1.89 -8.90
CA PRO A 412 -16.42 -2.94 -9.92
C PRO A 412 -14.97 -3.18 -10.36
N ALA A 413 -14.19 -2.10 -10.56
CA ALA A 413 -12.79 -2.22 -10.94
C ALA A 413 -11.93 -2.90 -9.87
N LYS A 414 -12.26 -2.73 -8.57
CA LYS A 414 -11.60 -3.45 -7.48
C LYS A 414 -11.96 -4.94 -7.48
N VAL A 415 -13.24 -5.25 -7.68
CA VAL A 415 -13.70 -6.65 -7.81
C VAL A 415 -13.03 -7.34 -9.00
N GLU A 416 -12.95 -6.66 -10.14
CA GLU A 416 -12.27 -7.17 -11.34
C GLU A 416 -10.76 -7.37 -11.10
N GLN A 417 -10.10 -6.46 -10.39
CA GLN A 417 -8.68 -6.62 -10.00
C GLN A 417 -8.44 -7.82 -9.09
N ASP A 418 -9.44 -8.20 -8.30
CA ASP A 418 -9.35 -9.29 -7.34
C ASP A 418 -9.70 -10.66 -7.93
N GLN A 419 -10.39 -10.67 -9.07
CA GLN A 419 -10.86 -11.89 -9.73
C GLN A 419 -9.74 -12.88 -10.07
N PRO A 420 -8.57 -12.48 -10.62
CA PRO A 420 -7.48 -13.42 -10.88
C PRO A 420 -6.95 -14.14 -9.63
N HIS A 421 -7.00 -13.48 -8.46
CA HIS A 421 -6.60 -14.11 -7.21
C HIS A 421 -7.63 -15.13 -6.75
N GLN A 422 -8.92 -14.81 -6.85
CA GLN A 422 -9.99 -15.75 -6.52
C GLN A 422 -9.96 -17.00 -7.43
N GLU A 423 -9.75 -16.81 -8.73
CA GLU A 423 -9.60 -17.90 -9.70
C GLU A 423 -8.38 -18.76 -9.38
N PHE A 424 -7.27 -18.15 -8.98
CA PHE A 424 -6.07 -18.86 -8.53
C PHE A 424 -6.34 -19.69 -7.27
N LEU A 425 -6.94 -19.10 -6.23
CA LEU A 425 -7.25 -19.82 -4.97
C LEU A 425 -8.13 -21.04 -5.24
N ALA A 426 -9.17 -20.87 -6.07
CA ALA A 426 -10.06 -21.95 -6.45
C ALA A 426 -9.35 -23.03 -7.29
N GLY A 427 -8.58 -22.63 -8.31
CA GLY A 427 -7.88 -23.55 -9.22
C GLY A 427 -6.73 -24.30 -8.55
N ALA A 428 -6.12 -23.73 -7.51
CA ALA A 428 -5.07 -24.36 -6.73
C ALA A 428 -5.58 -25.06 -5.46
N GLU A 429 -6.91 -25.16 -5.29
CA GLU A 429 -7.57 -25.78 -4.14
C GLU A 429 -7.08 -25.24 -2.78
N ILE A 430 -6.83 -23.93 -2.74
CA ILE A 430 -6.43 -23.22 -1.52
C ILE A 430 -7.69 -22.85 -0.74
N THR A 431 -7.87 -23.50 0.39
CA THR A 431 -9.00 -23.31 1.30
C THR A 431 -8.58 -22.81 2.68
N LEU A 432 -7.28 -22.83 3.00
CA LEU A 432 -6.74 -22.39 4.29
C LEU A 432 -5.64 -21.33 4.15
N PRO A 433 -5.50 -20.41 5.13
CA PRO A 433 -4.43 -19.41 5.17
C PRO A 433 -3.02 -20.00 5.11
N ASN A 434 -2.82 -21.20 5.67
CA ASN A 434 -1.50 -21.77 5.96
C ASN A 434 -1.11 -22.98 5.09
N GLN A 435 -1.89 -23.40 4.09
CA GLN A 435 -1.44 -24.50 3.19
C GLN A 435 -0.11 -24.13 2.55
N GLN A 436 0.88 -24.99 2.77
CA GLN A 436 2.26 -24.74 2.39
C GLN A 436 2.49 -25.01 0.91
N ILE A 437 3.54 -24.39 0.38
CA ILE A 437 4.06 -24.62 -0.97
C ILE A 437 5.24 -25.60 -0.85
N VAL A 438 5.17 -26.72 -1.56
CA VAL A 438 6.27 -27.68 -1.69
C VAL A 438 6.93 -27.43 -3.04
N VAL A 439 8.26 -27.32 -3.05
CA VAL A 439 9.06 -27.11 -4.25
C VAL A 439 10.28 -28.03 -4.18
N ASP A 440 10.44 -28.93 -5.16
CA ASP A 440 11.70 -29.65 -5.39
C ASP A 440 12.59 -28.82 -6.33
N PRO A 441 13.75 -28.30 -5.87
CA PRO A 441 14.65 -27.52 -6.71
C PRO A 441 15.19 -28.28 -7.93
N ASN A 442 15.11 -29.62 -7.93
CA ASN A 442 15.52 -30.44 -9.08
C ASN A 442 14.54 -30.36 -10.25
N ASP A 443 13.29 -29.95 -10.02
CA ASP A 443 12.32 -29.71 -11.08
C ASP A 443 12.66 -28.48 -11.95
N PHE A 444 13.69 -27.72 -11.55
CA PHE A 444 14.19 -26.53 -12.22
C PHE A 444 15.51 -26.86 -12.94
N ALA A 445 15.45 -27.78 -13.91
CA ALA A 445 16.65 -28.27 -14.61
C ALA A 445 17.47 -27.15 -15.28
N ASP A 446 16.79 -26.10 -15.79
CA ASP A 446 17.41 -24.95 -16.46
C ASP A 446 17.96 -23.88 -15.49
N PHE A 447 17.96 -24.16 -14.19
CA PHE A 447 18.45 -23.26 -13.16
C PHE A 447 19.84 -23.68 -12.71
N THR A 448 20.72 -22.70 -12.50
CA THR A 448 22.01 -22.90 -11.83
C THR A 448 21.79 -23.27 -10.36
N ASP A 449 22.80 -23.85 -9.71
CA ASP A 449 22.71 -24.22 -8.30
C ASP A 449 22.40 -23.02 -7.39
N SER A 450 23.00 -21.86 -7.67
CA SER A 450 22.68 -20.62 -6.94
C SER A 450 21.24 -20.17 -7.17
N GLU A 451 20.69 -20.29 -8.38
CA GLU A 451 19.28 -19.94 -8.63
C GLU A 451 18.32 -20.92 -7.94
N LYS A 452 18.67 -22.21 -7.91
CA LYS A 452 17.91 -23.24 -7.15
C LYS A 452 17.90 -22.93 -5.65
N GLN A 453 19.04 -22.55 -5.07
CA GLN A 453 19.12 -22.12 -3.67
C GLN A 453 18.24 -20.89 -3.38
N VAL A 454 18.19 -19.93 -4.30
CA VAL A 454 17.31 -18.76 -4.19
C VAL A 454 15.84 -19.17 -4.18
N ILE A 455 15.42 -20.13 -5.03
CA ILE A 455 14.05 -20.64 -5.03
C ILE A 455 13.71 -21.37 -3.73
N SER A 456 14.59 -22.24 -3.24
CA SER A 456 14.39 -22.93 -1.96
C SER A 456 14.18 -21.92 -0.83
N TRP A 457 15.05 -20.92 -0.76
CA TRP A 457 14.95 -19.86 0.25
C TRP A 457 13.66 -19.04 0.11
N LEU A 458 13.27 -18.65 -1.10
CA LEU A 458 11.99 -17.96 -1.34
C LEU A 458 10.81 -18.80 -0.85
N THR A 459 10.81 -20.09 -1.14
CA THR A 459 9.75 -21.03 -0.72
C THR A 459 9.70 -21.17 0.79
N GLU A 460 10.84 -21.25 1.46
CA GLU A 460 10.93 -21.26 2.92
C GLU A 460 10.38 -19.98 3.56
N GLU A 461 10.71 -18.80 3.02
CA GLU A 461 10.19 -17.53 3.52
C GLU A 461 8.67 -17.40 3.28
N MET A 462 8.17 -17.85 2.13
CA MET A 462 6.72 -17.92 1.86
C MET A 462 6.02 -18.81 2.88
N ASN A 463 6.51 -20.04 3.10
CA ASN A 463 5.92 -20.97 4.07
C ASN A 463 6.00 -20.45 5.50
N ARG A 464 7.08 -19.73 5.85
CA ARG A 464 7.19 -19.06 7.15
C ARG A 464 6.13 -17.96 7.30
N ALA A 465 5.90 -17.16 6.26
CA ALA A 465 4.86 -16.13 6.27
C ALA A 465 3.46 -16.74 6.41
N LEU A 466 3.14 -17.76 5.62
CA LEU A 466 1.86 -18.49 5.68
C LEU A 466 1.61 -19.10 7.06
N SER A 467 2.65 -19.69 7.68
CA SER A 467 2.55 -20.30 9.01
C SER A 467 2.25 -19.28 10.12
N ARG A 468 2.75 -18.05 10.01
CA ARG A 468 2.46 -16.96 10.97
C ARG A 468 1.04 -16.42 10.85
N ARG A 469 0.34 -16.74 9.77
CA ARG A 469 -0.98 -16.20 9.42
C ARG A 469 -2.07 -17.26 9.43
N LYS A 470 -1.82 -18.42 10.05
CA LYS A 470 -2.78 -19.52 10.18
C LYS A 470 -4.12 -19.12 10.81
N ASP A 471 -4.11 -18.10 11.68
CA ASP A 471 -5.28 -17.62 12.42
C ASP A 471 -5.97 -16.42 11.72
N TRP A 472 -5.64 -16.15 10.45
CA TRP A 472 -6.26 -15.09 9.66
C TRP A 472 -7.54 -15.59 9.02
N ILE A 473 -8.63 -14.83 9.14
CA ILE A 473 -9.93 -15.27 8.64
C ILE A 473 -10.07 -15.11 7.11
N ASP A 474 -9.40 -14.10 6.54
CA ASP A 474 -9.44 -13.81 5.10
C ASP A 474 -8.27 -14.47 4.38
N LEU A 475 -8.60 -15.34 3.42
CA LEU A 475 -7.60 -16.07 2.63
C LEU A 475 -6.74 -15.11 1.81
N LYS A 476 -7.35 -14.10 1.19
CA LYS A 476 -6.65 -13.18 0.30
C LYS A 476 -5.56 -12.39 1.04
N GLY A 477 -5.91 -11.77 2.16
CA GLY A 477 -4.99 -11.03 3.02
C GLY A 477 -3.91 -11.95 3.58
N ALA A 478 -4.29 -13.14 4.06
CA ALA A 478 -3.33 -14.08 4.62
C ALA A 478 -2.27 -14.52 3.61
N ARG A 479 -2.67 -14.65 2.34
CA ARG A 479 -1.85 -15.09 1.21
C ARG A 479 -1.10 -13.97 0.50
N THR A 480 -1.27 -12.71 0.91
CA THR A 480 -0.58 -11.56 0.33
C THR A 480 0.45 -11.01 1.30
N PHE A 481 1.76 -11.11 0.99
CA PHE A 481 2.81 -10.62 1.89
C PHE A 481 4.04 -10.12 1.17
N ASP A 482 4.76 -9.26 1.89
CA ASP A 482 6.03 -8.73 1.49
C ASP A 482 7.17 -9.56 2.08
N ILE A 483 8.07 -10.04 1.22
CA ILE A 483 9.34 -10.62 1.61
C ILE A 483 10.41 -9.53 1.52
N LEU A 484 10.81 -9.03 2.69
CA LEU A 484 11.99 -8.18 2.85
C LEU A 484 13.22 -9.07 2.89
N TYR A 485 14.02 -9.06 1.84
CA TYR A 485 15.23 -9.87 1.86
C TYR A 485 16.41 -9.11 2.48
N PRO A 486 17.17 -9.75 3.39
CA PRO A 486 18.35 -9.14 4.00
C PRO A 486 19.35 -8.69 2.94
N ILE A 487 19.94 -7.51 3.13
CA ILE A 487 21.00 -6.96 2.27
C ILE A 487 22.20 -7.92 2.17
N GLN A 488 22.32 -8.93 3.02
CA GLN A 488 23.43 -9.89 3.02
C GLN A 488 23.11 -11.23 2.35
N LYS A 489 21.84 -11.55 2.06
CA LYS A 489 21.46 -12.89 1.55
C LYS A 489 22.11 -13.26 0.21
N TRP A 490 22.31 -12.29 -0.69
CA TRP A 490 23.00 -12.55 -1.96
C TRP A 490 24.44 -13.02 -1.77
N GLN A 491 25.12 -12.59 -0.69
CA GLN A 491 26.47 -13.04 -0.35
C GLN A 491 26.47 -14.52 0.03
N GLU A 492 25.47 -14.97 0.78
CA GLU A 492 25.31 -16.37 1.18
C GLU A 492 25.15 -17.30 -0.03
N PHE A 493 24.51 -16.81 -1.10
CA PHE A 493 24.33 -17.58 -2.35
C PHE A 493 25.46 -17.41 -3.37
N ASN A 494 26.54 -16.71 -2.99
CA ASN A 494 27.66 -16.36 -3.88
C ASN A 494 27.24 -15.62 -5.16
N LEU A 495 26.17 -14.82 -5.09
CA LEU A 495 25.65 -14.02 -6.20
C LEU A 495 25.93 -12.54 -5.94
N ASN A 496 26.28 -11.76 -6.95
CA ASN A 496 26.16 -10.30 -6.79
C ASN A 496 24.67 -9.89 -6.76
N ILE A 497 24.37 -8.70 -6.22
CA ILE A 497 22.99 -8.23 -6.05
C ILE A 497 22.17 -8.24 -7.35
N ASN A 498 22.77 -8.00 -8.52
CA ASN A 498 22.05 -8.01 -9.79
C ASN A 498 21.70 -9.43 -10.23
N LEU A 499 22.62 -10.37 -10.09
CA LEU A 499 22.38 -11.79 -10.37
C LEU A 499 21.36 -12.37 -9.38
N PHE A 500 21.42 -12.00 -8.11
CA PHE A 500 20.41 -12.39 -7.12
C PHE A 500 19.01 -11.88 -7.49
N ARG A 501 18.88 -10.61 -7.90
CA ARG A 501 17.61 -10.05 -8.39
C ARG A 501 17.09 -10.78 -9.64
N GLN A 502 17.98 -11.14 -10.57
CA GLN A 502 17.61 -11.92 -11.75
C GLN A 502 17.15 -13.33 -11.37
N ALA A 503 17.90 -14.02 -10.51
CA ALA A 503 17.56 -15.34 -9.99
C ALA A 503 16.20 -15.34 -9.29
N MET A 504 15.93 -14.35 -8.43
CA MET A 504 14.62 -14.21 -7.78
C MET A 504 13.50 -13.99 -8.78
N ARG A 505 13.64 -13.05 -9.72
CA ARG A 505 12.61 -12.80 -10.76
C ARG A 505 12.36 -14.05 -11.61
N LYS A 506 13.42 -14.75 -12.00
CA LYS A 506 13.35 -16.00 -12.75
C LYS A 506 12.61 -17.07 -11.94
N GLY A 507 12.96 -17.25 -10.67
CA GLY A 507 12.31 -18.18 -9.75
C GLY A 507 10.83 -17.87 -9.52
N LEU A 508 10.48 -16.62 -9.22
CA LEU A 508 9.09 -16.19 -9.01
C LEU A 508 8.23 -16.36 -10.28
N ASN A 509 8.78 -16.06 -11.46
CA ASN A 509 8.09 -16.35 -12.72
C ASN A 509 7.81 -17.84 -12.88
N GLU A 510 8.76 -18.70 -12.53
CA GLU A 510 8.59 -20.14 -12.65
C GLU A 510 7.59 -20.69 -11.61
N LEU A 511 7.62 -20.19 -10.37
CA LEU A 511 6.60 -20.51 -9.36
C LEU A 511 5.20 -20.09 -9.83
N LYS A 512 5.07 -18.93 -10.47
CA LYS A 512 3.82 -18.46 -11.07
C LYS A 512 3.38 -19.34 -12.24
N ASN A 513 4.28 -19.70 -13.14
CA ASN A 513 4.00 -20.59 -14.28
C ASN A 513 3.51 -21.97 -13.84
N ARG A 514 3.97 -22.43 -12.67
CA ARG A 514 3.55 -23.69 -12.04
C ARG A 514 2.30 -23.57 -11.18
N ASN A 515 1.64 -22.42 -11.19
CA ASN A 515 0.44 -22.15 -10.40
C ASN A 515 0.64 -22.34 -8.89
N LEU A 516 1.84 -22.01 -8.38
CA LEU A 516 2.15 -22.06 -6.93
C LEU A 516 2.01 -20.70 -6.26
N ILE A 517 2.04 -19.62 -7.06
CA ILE A 517 1.73 -18.26 -6.65
C ILE A 517 0.87 -17.61 -7.74
N CYS A 518 -0.03 -16.71 -7.35
CA CYS A 518 -0.89 -15.96 -8.27
C CYS A 518 -0.11 -14.85 -9.00
N ASN A 519 0.60 -14.03 -8.23
CA ASN A 519 1.31 -12.87 -8.78
C ASN A 519 2.44 -12.41 -7.86
N PHE A 520 3.32 -11.57 -8.39
CA PHE A 520 4.35 -10.92 -7.59
C PHE A 520 4.75 -9.56 -8.16
N ASN A 521 5.27 -8.69 -7.31
CA ASN A 521 5.85 -7.42 -7.69
C ASN A 521 7.19 -7.23 -6.98
N VAL A 522 8.25 -7.00 -7.75
CA VAL A 522 9.58 -6.68 -7.21
C VAL A 522 9.73 -5.16 -7.27
N ASP A 523 9.94 -4.52 -6.12
CA ASP A 523 10.07 -3.07 -6.06
C ASP A 523 11.24 -2.54 -6.93
N GLY A 524 11.20 -1.25 -7.26
CA GLY A 524 12.20 -0.64 -8.15
C GLY A 524 13.63 -0.68 -7.59
N ASN A 525 13.77 -0.75 -6.27
CA ASN A 525 15.05 -0.88 -5.58
C ASN A 525 15.47 -2.36 -5.42
N GLY A 526 14.63 -3.28 -5.86
CA GLY A 526 14.75 -4.71 -5.70
C GLY A 526 14.44 -5.24 -4.30
N TYR A 527 14.61 -4.47 -3.21
CA TYR A 527 14.70 -4.98 -1.82
C TYR A 527 13.43 -5.57 -1.22
N ASN A 528 12.28 -5.29 -1.81
CA ASN A 528 11.00 -5.83 -1.36
C ASN A 528 10.33 -6.59 -2.51
N VAL A 529 9.84 -7.78 -2.21
CA VAL A 529 9.02 -8.58 -3.12
C VAL A 529 7.65 -8.75 -2.48
N SER A 530 6.63 -8.16 -3.09
CA SER A 530 5.25 -8.42 -2.73
C SER A 530 4.78 -9.67 -3.48
N ILE A 531 4.27 -10.67 -2.77
CA ILE A 531 3.83 -11.95 -3.32
C ILE A 531 2.37 -12.17 -2.99
N VAL A 532 1.62 -12.64 -3.98
CA VAL A 532 0.25 -13.12 -3.85
C VAL A 532 0.29 -14.63 -4.04
N CYS A 533 0.20 -15.38 -2.95
CA CYS A 533 0.23 -16.84 -2.88
C CYS A 533 -1.16 -17.47 -2.86
#